data_AF-A0A2R7KP45-F1
#
_entry.id   AF-A0A2R7KP45-F1
#
_cell.length_a   1.000
_cell.length_b   1.000
_cell.length_c   1.000
_cell.angle_alpha   90.00
_cell.angle_beta   90.00
_cell.angle_gamma   90.00
#
_symmetry.space_group_name_H-M   'P 1'
#
loop_
_entity.id
_entity.type
_entity.pdbx_description
1 polymer ?
#
loop_
_entity_poly.entity_id
_entity_poly.type
_entity_poly.pdbx_seq_one_letter_code
_entity_poly.pdbx_strand_id
1 'polypeptide(L)'
;DYYLDDKNRLFVHAGFTNLNGVTYEYFPKLFYWDRTLWETALSLDPNLTPDDVLYPKRFTLYKEIFIGHTPVTRIGKTVPVQKACVWNVDTGAAFRGPLTIMDIETKEFWQSDPLNELYSNEKGRN
;
A
#
# COMPACT_ATOMS: atom_id res chain seq x y z
N ASP A 1 1.48 11.60 -10.09
CA ASP A 1 0.48 11.17 -9.09
C ASP A 1 0.43 9.66 -8.89
N TYR A 2 0.48 8.87 -9.95
CA TYR A 2 0.62 7.41 -9.91
C TYR A 2 1.49 6.94 -11.10
N TYR A 3 1.86 5.66 -11.12
CA TYR A 3 2.49 4.99 -12.25
C TYR A 3 1.81 3.65 -12.52
N LEU A 4 1.61 3.32 -13.80
CA LEU A 4 1.13 2.02 -14.28
C LEU A 4 2.22 1.43 -15.18
N ASP A 5 2.60 0.18 -14.92
CA ASP A 5 3.56 -0.52 -15.76
C ASP A 5 2.91 -1.36 -16.86
N ASP A 6 3.75 -1.98 -17.68
CA ASP A 6 3.37 -2.85 -18.79
C ASP A 6 2.68 -4.16 -18.35
N LYS A 7 2.81 -4.54 -17.06
CA LYS A 7 2.14 -5.69 -16.45
C LYS A 7 0.84 -5.32 -15.72
N ASN A 8 0.37 -4.07 -15.90
CA ASN A 8 -0.81 -3.52 -15.24
C ASN A 8 -0.73 -3.57 -13.70
N ARG A 9 0.46 -3.29 -13.16
CA ARG A 9 0.68 -3.03 -11.73
C ARG A 9 0.60 -1.53 -11.47
N LEU A 10 -0.18 -1.14 -10.48
CA LEU A 10 -0.39 0.24 -10.08
C LEU A 10 0.55 0.61 -8.93
N PHE A 11 1.18 1.78 -9.04
CA PHE A 11 1.99 2.40 -7.99
C PHE A 11 1.39 3.76 -7.67
N VAL A 12 0.88 3.94 -6.45
CA VAL A 12 0.21 5.17 -6.01
C VAL A 12 0.55 5.46 -4.56
N HIS A 13 0.67 6.75 -4.17
CA HIS A 13 1.14 7.08 -2.82
C HIS A 13 0.24 6.52 -1.72
N ALA A 14 -1.09 6.70 -1.84
CA ALA A 14 -2.06 6.31 -0.82
C ALA A 14 -3.12 5.33 -1.34
N GLY A 15 -3.93 5.75 -2.32
CA GLY A 15 -5.07 4.97 -2.82
C GLY A 15 -5.83 5.68 -3.92
N PHE A 16 -7.05 5.23 -4.22
CA PHE A 16 -7.97 5.86 -5.16
C PHE A 16 -9.40 5.45 -4.80
N THR A 17 -10.37 6.27 -5.20
CA THR A 17 -11.77 6.09 -4.81
C THR A 17 -12.66 5.72 -5.99
N ASN A 18 -12.30 6.11 -7.21
CA ASN A 18 -13.11 5.78 -8.37
C ASN A 18 -13.16 4.26 -8.60
N LEU A 19 -14.38 3.72 -8.72
CA LEU A 19 -14.62 2.29 -8.90
C LEU A 19 -14.06 1.72 -10.22
N ASN A 20 -13.77 2.60 -11.19
CA ASN A 20 -13.19 2.24 -12.48
C ASN A 20 -11.66 2.46 -12.54
N GLY A 21 -11.04 2.84 -11.43
CA GLY A 21 -9.58 2.96 -11.33
C GLY A 21 -9.04 4.38 -11.51
N VAL A 22 -7.71 4.50 -11.44
CA VAL A 22 -7.00 5.78 -11.36
C VAL A 22 -7.15 6.65 -12.61
N THR A 23 -7.42 6.07 -13.77
CA THR A 23 -7.62 6.83 -15.02
C THR A 23 -8.95 7.60 -15.05
N TYR A 24 -9.89 7.23 -14.19
CA TYR A 24 -11.21 7.86 -14.07
C TYR A 24 -11.32 8.74 -12.81
N GLU A 25 -10.25 8.90 -12.03
CA GLU A 25 -10.30 9.65 -10.78
C GLU A 25 -10.53 11.14 -11.05
N TYR A 26 -11.64 11.68 -10.56
CA TYR A 26 -12.02 13.08 -10.79
C TYR A 26 -11.22 14.04 -9.93
N PHE A 27 -10.74 13.57 -8.77
CA PHE A 27 -9.98 14.37 -7.83
C PHE A 27 -8.60 13.74 -7.55
N PRO A 28 -7.58 14.06 -8.36
CA PRO A 28 -6.23 13.45 -8.24
C PRO A 28 -5.56 13.62 -6.87
N LYS A 29 -6.00 14.57 -6.04
CA LYS A 29 -5.50 14.70 -4.67
C LYS A 29 -5.79 13.45 -3.83
N LEU A 30 -6.79 12.64 -4.18
CA LEU A 30 -7.09 11.38 -3.49
C LEU A 30 -5.97 10.35 -3.64
N PHE A 31 -5.17 10.42 -4.70
CA PHE A 31 -3.96 9.60 -4.84
C PHE A 31 -2.98 9.75 -3.67
N TYR A 32 -3.05 10.88 -2.97
CA TYR A 32 -2.17 11.22 -1.86
C TYR A 32 -2.80 11.05 -0.48
N TRP A 33 -4.13 10.92 -0.39
CA TRP A 33 -4.85 11.00 0.89
C TRP A 33 -5.86 9.88 1.12
N ASP A 34 -6.26 9.12 0.10
CA ASP A 34 -7.22 8.04 0.27
C ASP A 34 -6.62 6.91 1.12
N ARG A 35 -7.33 6.56 2.19
CA ARG A 35 -7.01 5.40 3.04
C ARG A 35 -8.04 4.29 2.88
N THR A 36 -9.14 4.54 2.18
CA THR A 36 -10.28 3.63 2.08
C THR A 36 -9.95 2.41 1.22
N LEU A 37 -9.06 2.54 0.23
CA LEU A 37 -8.55 1.39 -0.53
C LEU A 37 -7.89 0.35 0.38
N TRP A 38 -6.99 0.79 1.27
CA TRP A 38 -6.29 -0.07 2.21
C TRP A 38 -7.20 -0.64 3.30
N GLU A 39 -8.06 0.19 3.87
CA GLU A 39 -9.05 -0.26 4.87
C GLU A 39 -9.96 -1.36 4.29
N THR A 40 -10.40 -1.20 3.05
CA THR A 40 -11.23 -2.22 2.40
C THR A 40 -10.45 -3.50 2.10
N ALA A 41 -9.18 -3.41 1.72
CA ALA A 41 -8.34 -4.58 1.51
C ALA A 41 -8.15 -5.37 2.82
N LEU A 42 -8.00 -4.66 3.95
CA LEU A 42 -7.89 -5.26 5.27
C LEU A 42 -9.18 -5.95 5.74
N SER A 43 -10.35 -5.38 5.40
CA SER A 43 -11.66 -5.90 5.78
C SER A 43 -12.20 -7.01 4.87
N LEU A 44 -11.50 -7.32 3.77
CA LEU A 44 -11.93 -8.36 2.84
C LEU A 44 -11.93 -9.74 3.53
N ASP A 45 -13.03 -10.48 3.38
CA ASP A 45 -13.09 -11.88 3.82
C ASP A 45 -12.04 -12.71 3.05
N PRO A 46 -11.09 -13.36 3.73
CA PRO A 46 -10.03 -14.11 3.08
C PRO A 46 -10.51 -15.32 2.27
N ASN A 47 -11.77 -15.75 2.43
CA ASN A 47 -12.35 -16.85 1.66
C ASN A 47 -12.94 -16.41 0.32
N LEU A 48 -13.05 -15.09 0.07
CA LEU A 48 -13.55 -14.59 -1.21
C LEU A 48 -12.51 -14.70 -2.31
N THR A 49 -12.97 -15.10 -3.48
CA THR A 49 -12.24 -15.16 -4.74
C THR A 49 -12.65 -14.01 -5.65
N PRO A 50 -11.81 -13.61 -6.63
CA PRO A 50 -12.14 -12.52 -7.55
C PRO A 50 -13.44 -12.70 -8.36
N ASP A 51 -13.92 -13.93 -8.53
CA ASP A 51 -15.14 -14.26 -9.28
C ASP A 51 -16.41 -14.19 -8.41
N ASP A 52 -16.27 -14.06 -7.08
CA ASP A 52 -17.41 -13.99 -6.17
C ASP A 52 -18.20 -12.69 -6.34
N VAL A 53 -19.53 -12.78 -6.26
CA VAL A 53 -20.45 -11.64 -6.43
C VAL A 53 -20.19 -10.51 -5.42
N LEU A 54 -19.70 -10.86 -4.22
CA LEU A 54 -19.39 -9.92 -3.16
C LEU A 54 -17.93 -9.40 -3.20
N TYR A 55 -17.10 -9.89 -4.12
CA TYR A 55 -15.73 -9.43 -4.24
C TYR A 55 -15.68 -7.98 -4.76
N PRO A 56 -14.96 -7.05 -4.11
CA PRO A 56 -14.87 -5.68 -4.57
C PRO A 56 -14.20 -5.59 -5.96
N LYS A 57 -15.00 -5.30 -6.99
CA LYS A 57 -14.55 -5.26 -8.39
C LYS A 57 -13.37 -4.32 -8.66
N ARG A 58 -13.18 -3.27 -7.84
CA ARG A 58 -12.01 -2.38 -8.00
C ARG A 58 -10.67 -3.09 -7.79
N PHE A 59 -10.63 -4.20 -7.05
CA PHE A 59 -9.42 -5.01 -6.86
C PHE A 59 -9.12 -5.94 -8.05
N THR A 60 -9.99 -6.01 -9.06
CA THR A 60 -9.74 -6.78 -10.30
C THR A 60 -9.23 -5.90 -11.45
N LEU A 61 -9.13 -4.58 -11.25
CA LEU A 61 -8.68 -3.63 -12.27
C LEU A 61 -7.17 -3.69 -12.55
N TYR A 62 -6.39 -4.05 -11.53
CA TYR A 62 -4.94 -4.08 -11.56
C TYR A 62 -4.45 -5.44 -11.10
N LYS A 63 -3.34 -5.91 -11.68
CA LYS A 63 -2.72 -7.16 -11.25
C LYS A 63 -2.24 -7.05 -9.81
N GLU A 64 -1.60 -5.93 -9.49
CA GLU A 64 -1.14 -5.57 -8.15
C GLU A 64 -1.21 -4.06 -7.96
N ILE A 65 -1.34 -3.63 -6.71
CA ILE A 65 -1.38 -2.21 -6.33
C ILE A 65 -0.38 -1.99 -5.19
N PHE A 66 0.64 -1.16 -5.41
CA PHE A 66 1.63 -0.80 -4.41
C PHE A 66 1.30 0.58 -3.82
N ILE A 67 1.20 0.62 -2.49
CA ILE A 67 0.86 1.83 -1.73
C ILE A 67 1.82 2.07 -0.57
N GLY A 68 1.83 3.31 -0.07
CA GLY A 68 2.37 3.67 1.22
C GLY A 68 1.35 4.47 2.03
N HIS A 69 1.76 5.63 2.55
CA HIS A 69 0.94 6.64 3.25
C HIS A 69 0.28 6.23 4.58
N THR A 70 -0.12 4.96 4.71
CA THR A 70 -0.75 4.37 5.88
C THR A 70 0.18 3.31 6.46
N PRO A 71 0.92 3.63 7.53
CA PRO A 71 1.87 2.70 8.10
C PRO A 71 1.22 1.40 8.53
N VAL A 72 1.81 0.26 8.17
CA VAL A 72 1.35 -1.07 8.60
C VAL A 72 1.52 -1.30 10.11
N THR A 73 2.27 -0.43 10.79
CA THR A 73 2.35 -0.43 12.26
C THR A 73 0.99 -0.20 12.93
N ARG A 74 0.03 0.45 12.25
CA ARG A 74 -1.36 0.61 12.73
C ARG A 74 -2.11 -0.71 12.88
N ILE A 75 -1.67 -1.76 12.19
CA ILE A 75 -2.21 -3.12 12.29
C ILE A 75 -1.24 -4.09 13.00
N GLY A 76 -0.28 -3.54 13.77
CA GLY A 76 0.69 -4.32 14.54
C GLY A 76 1.71 -5.08 13.68
N LYS A 77 1.99 -4.60 12.46
CA LYS A 77 2.98 -5.20 11.54
C LYS A 77 4.17 -4.26 11.35
N THR A 78 5.32 -4.83 11.05
CA THR A 78 6.60 -4.10 10.87
C THR A 78 7.27 -4.40 9.52
N VAL A 79 6.69 -5.29 8.73
CA VAL A 79 7.14 -5.71 7.39
C VAL A 79 6.06 -5.37 6.36
N PRO A 80 6.38 -5.26 5.06
CA PRO A 80 5.37 -5.11 4.03
C PRO A 80 4.24 -6.12 4.14
N VAL A 81 3.01 -5.67 3.89
CA VAL A 81 1.81 -6.51 4.02
C VAL A 81 1.03 -6.51 2.72
N GLN A 82 0.69 -7.71 2.26
CA GLN A 82 -0.25 -7.89 1.17
C GLN A 82 -1.66 -8.18 1.70
N LYS A 83 -2.66 -7.50 1.14
CA LYS A 83 -4.08 -7.79 1.31
C LYS A 83 -4.79 -7.64 -0.03
N ALA A 84 -5.57 -8.65 -0.45
CA ALA A 84 -6.06 -8.75 -1.82
C ALA A 84 -4.88 -8.56 -2.81
N CYS A 85 -5.03 -7.73 -3.84
CA CYS A 85 -3.96 -7.35 -4.75
C CYS A 85 -3.12 -6.15 -4.26
N VAL A 86 -3.35 -5.64 -3.04
CA VAL A 86 -2.69 -4.44 -2.51
C VAL A 86 -1.48 -4.80 -1.66
N TRP A 87 -0.31 -4.33 -2.05
CA TRP A 87 0.94 -4.34 -1.28
C TRP A 87 1.14 -2.99 -0.58
N ASN A 88 1.11 -2.99 0.75
CA ASN A 88 1.47 -1.83 1.55
C ASN A 88 2.92 -1.96 2.05
N VAL A 89 3.78 -1.06 1.59
CA VAL A 89 5.22 -1.04 1.91
C VAL A 89 5.60 0.06 2.91
N ASP A 90 4.63 0.84 3.41
CA ASP A 90 4.88 1.85 4.45
C ASP A 90 5.03 1.18 5.81
N THR A 91 6.28 0.96 6.19
CA THR A 91 6.67 0.37 7.48
C THR A 91 6.95 1.41 8.54
N GLY A 92 6.60 2.68 8.30
CA GLY A 92 6.70 3.75 9.31
C GLY A 92 8.12 4.25 9.56
N ALA A 93 8.96 4.31 8.53
CA ALA A 93 10.36 4.74 8.61
C ALA A 93 10.53 6.11 9.29
N ALA A 94 9.66 7.07 8.98
CA ALA A 94 9.70 8.41 9.59
C ALA A 94 9.31 8.46 11.08
N PHE A 95 8.89 7.33 11.65
CA PHE A 95 8.50 7.17 13.06
C PHE A 95 9.52 6.30 13.79
N ARG A 96 9.14 5.06 14.15
CA ARG A 96 9.98 4.07 14.84
C ARG A 96 10.15 2.79 14.04
N GLY A 97 9.82 2.84 12.76
CA GLY A 97 9.88 1.71 11.86
C GLY A 97 11.15 1.71 11.01
N PRO A 98 11.40 0.62 10.29
CA PRO A 98 12.49 0.53 9.33
C PRO A 98 12.13 1.23 8.00
N LEU A 99 13.15 1.63 7.25
CA LEU A 99 13.02 1.91 5.81
C LEU A 99 12.92 0.59 5.07
N THR A 100 11.99 0.48 4.13
CA THR A 100 11.78 -0.74 3.34
C THR A 100 12.03 -0.51 1.86
N ILE A 101 12.72 -1.46 1.23
CA ILE A 101 12.88 -1.58 -0.22
C ILE A 101 12.39 -2.97 -0.62
N MET A 102 11.56 -3.06 -1.66
CA MET A 102 11.01 -4.33 -2.15
C MET A 102 11.28 -4.50 -3.63
N ASP A 103 11.71 -5.70 -4.02
CA ASP A 103 11.71 -6.15 -5.41
C ASP A 103 10.29 -6.53 -5.82
N ILE A 104 9.77 -5.85 -6.84
CA ILE A 104 8.36 -5.96 -7.25
C ILE A 104 8.05 -7.23 -8.04
N GLU A 105 9.05 -7.99 -8.47
CA GLU A 105 8.85 -9.28 -9.15
C GLU A 105 8.86 -10.42 -8.13
N THR A 106 9.87 -10.46 -7.27
CA THR A 106 10.10 -11.56 -6.32
C THR A 106 9.36 -11.37 -4.99
N LYS A 107 8.99 -10.13 -4.66
CA LYS A 107 8.45 -9.70 -3.35
C LYS A 107 9.44 -9.83 -2.20
N GLU A 108 10.69 -10.15 -2.50
CA GLU A 108 11.78 -10.05 -1.54
C GLU A 108 11.97 -8.59 -1.15
N PHE A 109 12.25 -8.35 0.12
CA PHE A 109 12.43 -7.01 0.63
C PHE A 109 13.62 -6.95 1.58
N TRP A 110 14.28 -5.81 1.59
CA TRP A 110 15.29 -5.44 2.56
C TRP A 110 14.73 -4.36 3.47
N GLN A 111 15.11 -4.43 4.75
CA GLN A 111 14.78 -3.42 5.75
C GLN A 111 16.04 -2.97 6.47
N SER A 112 16.12 -1.66 6.73
CA SER A 112 17.10 -1.14 7.67
C SER A 112 16.75 -1.54 9.11
N ASP A 113 17.67 -1.29 10.04
CA ASP A 113 17.28 -1.14 11.45
C ASP A 113 16.31 0.06 11.59
N PRO A 114 15.52 0.14 12.68
CA PRO A 114 14.62 1.26 12.92
C PRO A 114 15.34 2.61 12.83
N LEU A 115 14.79 3.56 12.07
CA LEU A 115 15.51 4.81 11.80
C LEU A 115 15.76 5.65 13.06
N ASN A 116 14.89 5.57 14.06
CA ASN A 116 15.09 6.22 15.36
C ASN A 116 16.28 5.65 16.16
N GLU A 117 16.73 4.43 15.84
CA GLU A 117 17.91 3.81 16.45
C GLU A 117 19.18 4.18 15.68
N LEU A 118 19.12 4.12 14.34
CA LEU A 118 20.24 4.51 13.47
C LEU A 118 20.57 6.01 13.58
N TYR A 119 19.55 6.85 13.75
CA TYR A 119 19.67 8.31 13.79
C TYR A 119 19.05 8.88 15.08
N SER A 120 19.49 8.36 16.22
CA SER A 120 18.94 8.70 17.55
C SER A 120 19.03 10.19 17.94
N ASN A 121 19.93 10.95 17.30
CA ASN A 121 20.09 12.39 17.53
C ASN A 121 19.23 13.27 16.60
N GLU A 122 18.55 12.69 15.62
CA GLU A 122 17.71 13.43 14.67
C GLU A 122 16.29 13.61 15.20
N LYS A 123 15.72 14.80 14.96
CA LYS A 123 14.31 15.08 15.28
C LYS A 123 13.40 14.50 14.19
N GLY A 124 13.00 13.24 14.36
CA GLY A 124 12.00 12.59 13.51
C GLY A 124 10.55 12.87 13.95
N ARG A 125 9.59 12.09 13.44
CA ARG A 125 8.16 12.21 13.78
C ARG A 125 7.75 11.24 14.93
N ASN A 126 8.73 10.74 15.69
CA ASN A 126 8.66 9.66 16.67
C ASN A 126 8.26 10.08 18.10
#